data_AF-A0A1Q4FML8-F1
#
_entry.id   AF-A0A1Q4FML8-F1
#
_cell.length_a   1.000
_cell.length_b   1.000
_cell.length_c   1.000
_cell.angle_alpha   90.00
_cell.angle_beta   90.00
_cell.angle_gamma   90.00
#
_symmetry.space_group_name_H-M   'P 1'
#
loop_
_entity.id
_entity.type
_entity.pdbx_description
1 polymer ?
#
loop_
_entity_poly.entity_id
_entity_poly.type
_entity_poly.pdbx_seq_one_letter_code
_entity_poly.pdbx_strand_id
1 'polypeptide(L)'
;MDAELVIGMTWLTGVSVPANLLPPGRSVMWTVGSVEKSTMRKYLPLILLLLFVLATVWQCLFWAGAASLPGIGSSVRRSAMREAPLVATYTFGGELLGKVAPALGDVGRSWAEVALRPAAERLEADPGVAMDFIFGESLNATQRTATRGVYLPPVLLLLALVAWLRRPRQVRMMGSRRR
;
A
#
# COMPACT_ATOMS: atom_id res chain seq x y z
N MET A 1 28.04 52.71 4.29
CA MET A 1 26.78 53.25 3.77
C MET A 1 26.28 52.29 2.72
N ASP A 2 25.82 51.12 3.13
CA ASP A 2 24.43 50.78 3.56
C ASP A 2 23.72 50.12 2.36
N ALA A 3 23.54 48.80 2.40
CA ALA A 3 22.33 48.10 2.89
C ALA A 3 21.20 48.19 1.84
N GLU A 4 20.79 47.16 1.12
CA GLU A 4 20.04 45.93 1.51
C GLU A 4 18.73 45.88 0.69
N LEU A 5 18.12 44.69 0.58
CA LEU A 5 16.86 44.27 -0.09
C LEU A 5 17.04 43.65 -1.50
N VAL A 6 17.17 42.34 -1.70
CA VAL A 6 16.53 41.13 -1.11
C VAL A 6 15.02 41.03 -1.39
N ILE A 7 14.68 40.34 -2.49
CA ILE A 7 13.60 39.34 -2.60
C ILE A 7 14.14 38.31 -3.63
N GLY A 8 14.52 37.07 -3.33
CA GLY A 8 13.95 36.14 -2.36
C GLY A 8 13.02 35.15 -3.07
N MET A 9 13.52 34.38 -4.05
CA MET A 9 12.77 33.29 -4.66
C MET A 9 13.68 32.09 -4.91
N THR A 10 14.02 31.47 -3.79
CA THR A 10 14.89 30.30 -3.63
C THR A 10 14.19 29.05 -4.18
N TRP A 11 14.35 28.79 -5.48
CA TRP A 11 14.22 27.43 -5.99
C TRP A 11 15.49 26.66 -5.62
N LEU A 12 15.41 25.87 -4.55
CA LEU A 12 16.45 24.94 -4.10
C LEU A 12 16.57 23.75 -5.06
N THR A 13 17.07 23.98 -6.28
CA THR A 13 17.69 22.95 -7.12
C THR A 13 18.86 23.57 -7.86
N GLY A 14 20.07 23.07 -7.58
CA GLY A 14 21.25 23.34 -8.38
C GLY A 14 22.16 24.40 -7.77
N VAL A 15 23.07 23.95 -6.89
CA VAL A 15 24.28 24.71 -6.57
C VAL A 15 25.10 24.81 -7.86
N SER A 16 25.01 25.93 -8.57
CA SER A 16 25.90 26.26 -9.68
C SER A 16 27.23 26.74 -9.11
N VAL A 17 28.17 25.81 -8.94
CA VAL A 17 29.57 26.14 -8.63
C VAL A 17 30.16 26.85 -9.85
N PRO A 18 30.70 28.08 -9.71
CA PRO A 18 31.28 28.80 -10.83
C PRO A 18 32.47 28.03 -11.42
N ALA A 19 32.53 27.94 -12.74
CA ALA A 19 33.47 27.12 -13.52
C ALA A 19 34.96 27.44 -13.31
N ASN A 20 35.30 28.44 -12.49
CA ASN A 20 36.66 28.92 -12.26
C ASN A 20 37.42 28.19 -11.12
N LEU A 21 36.81 27.16 -10.51
CA LEU A 21 37.38 26.41 -9.38
C LEU A 21 37.76 24.96 -9.70
N LEU A 22 37.74 24.54 -10.97
CA LEU A 22 38.05 23.17 -11.35
C LEU A 22 39.47 23.05 -11.93
N PRO A 23 40.34 22.17 -11.38
CA PRO A 23 41.64 21.90 -11.98
C PRO A 23 41.48 21.21 -13.34
N PRO A 24 42.35 21.54 -14.33
CA PRO A 24 42.25 20.96 -15.67
C PRO A 24 42.53 19.46 -15.63
N GLY A 25 41.64 18.65 -16.19
CA GLY A 25 41.87 17.21 -16.42
C GLY A 25 40.98 16.24 -15.63
N ARG A 26 39.99 16.69 -14.86
CA ARG A 26 38.99 15.79 -14.26
C ARG A 26 37.58 16.08 -14.77
N SER A 27 37.15 15.30 -15.76
CA SER A 27 35.73 15.15 -16.09
C SER A 27 35.02 14.49 -14.92
N VAL A 28 34.23 15.28 -14.17
CA VAL A 28 33.31 14.75 -13.16
C VAL A 28 32.21 14.00 -13.89
N MET A 29 32.45 12.70 -14.08
CA MET A 29 31.53 11.79 -14.75
C MET A 29 30.35 11.55 -13.79
N TRP A 30 29.22 12.16 -14.14
CA TRP A 30 27.87 11.95 -13.60
C TRP A 30 27.63 10.54 -13.02
N THR A 31 27.92 10.38 -11.72
CA THR A 31 27.78 9.09 -11.00
C THR A 31 26.90 9.17 -9.76
N VAL A 32 26.23 10.30 -9.52
CA VAL A 32 25.27 10.40 -8.41
C VAL A 32 23.87 9.94 -8.84
N GLY A 33 23.41 10.30 -10.05
CA GLY A 33 22.05 9.94 -10.51
C GLY A 33 21.86 8.52 -11.08
N SER A 34 22.92 7.85 -11.55
CA SER A 34 22.80 6.52 -12.16
C SER A 34 22.86 5.38 -11.11
N VAL A 35 23.58 5.59 -10.02
CA VAL A 35 23.71 4.61 -8.92
C VAL A 35 22.40 4.50 -8.14
N GLU A 36 21.68 5.60 -7.92
CA GLU A 36 20.39 5.63 -7.23
C GLU A 36 19.30 4.82 -7.97
N LYS A 37 19.18 5.02 -9.30
CA LYS A 37 18.23 4.26 -10.14
C LYS A 37 18.54 2.76 -10.20
N SER A 38 19.83 2.39 -10.20
CA SER A 38 20.21 0.97 -10.25
C SER A 38 19.96 0.24 -8.93
N THR A 39 20.13 0.94 -7.81
CA THR A 39 19.89 0.42 -6.46
C THR A 39 18.40 0.30 -6.15
N MET A 40 17.59 1.31 -6.50
CA MET A 40 16.13 1.30 -6.35
C MET A 40 15.47 0.13 -7.09
N ARG A 41 15.88 -0.16 -8.32
CA ARG A 41 15.33 -1.29 -9.11
C ARG A 41 15.57 -2.66 -8.47
N LYS A 42 16.63 -2.80 -7.65
CA LYS A 42 16.95 -4.06 -6.96
C LYS A 42 15.99 -4.33 -5.78
N TYR A 43 15.55 -3.28 -5.09
CA TYR A 43 14.65 -3.35 -3.93
C TYR A 43 13.18 -3.15 -4.28
N LEU A 44 12.87 -2.66 -5.48
CA LEU A 44 11.49 -2.49 -5.98
C LEU A 44 10.57 -3.69 -5.72
N PRO A 45 10.93 -4.96 -6.05
CA PRO A 45 10.04 -6.07 -5.78
C PRO A 45 9.82 -6.32 -4.28
N LEU A 46 10.82 -6.01 -3.45
CA LEU A 46 10.71 -6.14 -1.99
C LEU A 46 9.81 -5.05 -1.39
N ILE A 47 9.90 -3.82 -1.89
CA ILE A 47 8.99 -2.72 -1.52
C ILE A 47 7.55 -3.07 -1.94
N LEU A 48 7.35 -3.56 -3.16
CA LEU A 48 6.04 -3.98 -3.64
C LEU A 48 5.48 -5.16 -2.83
N LEU A 49 6.31 -6.12 -2.45
CA LEU A 49 5.93 -7.23 -1.59
C LEU A 49 5.51 -6.72 -0.20
N LEU A 50 6.27 -5.80 0.39
CA LEU A 50 5.95 -5.22 1.69
C LEU A 50 4.63 -4.44 1.65
N LEU A 51 4.41 -3.65 0.59
CA LEU A 51 3.14 -2.96 0.35
C LEU A 51 1.99 -3.94 0.16
N PHE A 52 2.22 -5.04 -0.56
CA PHE A 52 1.23 -6.11 -0.72
C PHE A 52 0.82 -6.70 0.64
N VAL A 53 1.81 -7.04 1.49
CA VAL A 53 1.54 -7.58 2.82
C VAL A 53 0.76 -6.57 3.67
N LEU A 54 1.19 -5.31 3.69
CA LEU A 54 0.53 -4.25 4.47
C LEU A 54 -0.92 -4.03 4.01
N ALA A 55 -1.14 -3.94 2.69
CA ALA A 55 -2.48 -3.79 2.12
C ALA A 55 -3.37 -5.01 2.41
N THR A 56 -2.80 -6.22 2.36
CA THR A 56 -3.52 -7.46 2.67
C THR A 56 -3.93 -7.48 4.14
N VAL A 57 -3.00 -7.18 5.05
CA VAL A 57 -3.29 -7.10 6.49
C VAL A 57 -4.39 -6.08 6.76
N TRP A 58 -4.29 -4.89 6.17
CA TRP A 58 -5.32 -3.86 6.31
C TRP A 58 -6.71 -4.37 5.89
N GLN A 59 -6.81 -5.01 4.73
CA GLN A 59 -8.10 -5.56 4.26
C GLN A 59 -8.60 -6.69 5.15
N CYS A 60 -7.72 -7.55 5.63
CA CYS A 60 -8.07 -8.57 6.61
C CYS A 60 -8.66 -7.96 7.89
N LEU A 61 -8.02 -6.93 8.45
CA LEU A 61 -8.50 -6.27 9.66
C LEU A 61 -9.87 -5.61 9.45
N PHE A 62 -10.05 -4.91 8.33
CA PHE A 62 -11.32 -4.25 8.01
C PHE A 62 -12.46 -5.26 7.86
N TRP A 63 -12.29 -6.30 7.04
CA TRP A 63 -13.37 -7.24 6.74
C TRP A 63 -13.65 -8.25 7.86
N ALA A 64 -12.65 -8.59 8.67
CA ALA A 64 -12.89 -9.34 9.91
C ALA A 64 -13.57 -8.47 10.97
N GLY A 65 -13.17 -7.19 11.08
CA GLY A 65 -13.87 -6.19 11.90
C GLY A 65 -15.34 -6.08 11.51
N ALA A 66 -15.62 -5.93 10.21
CA ALA A 66 -16.96 -5.88 9.62
C ALA A 66 -17.81 -7.11 9.97
N ALA A 67 -17.24 -8.30 9.85
CA ALA A 67 -17.92 -9.55 10.19
C ALA A 67 -18.17 -9.74 11.70
N SER A 68 -17.44 -9.01 12.54
CA SER A 68 -17.52 -9.10 14.00
C SER A 68 -18.48 -8.09 14.65
N LEU A 69 -19.13 -7.23 13.86
CA LEU A 69 -20.09 -6.24 14.35
C LEU A 69 -21.41 -6.91 14.79
N PRO A 70 -22.00 -6.49 15.93
CA PRO A 70 -23.31 -6.97 16.36
C PRO A 70 -24.39 -6.54 15.34
N GLY A 71 -25.40 -7.40 15.14
CA GLY A 71 -26.49 -7.16 14.18
C GLY A 71 -26.11 -7.49 12.73
N ILE A 72 -25.17 -6.76 12.15
CA ILE A 72 -24.84 -6.82 10.72
C ILE A 72 -23.79 -7.87 10.33
N GLY A 73 -22.88 -8.24 11.25
CA GLY A 73 -21.68 -9.02 10.92
C GLY A 73 -21.96 -10.40 10.32
N SER A 74 -23.01 -11.08 10.79
CA SER A 74 -23.39 -12.41 10.27
C SER A 74 -23.97 -12.36 8.85
N SER A 75 -24.63 -11.24 8.50
CA SER A 75 -25.20 -10.99 7.19
C SER A 75 -24.12 -10.60 6.20
N VAL A 76 -23.22 -9.70 6.61
CA VAL A 76 -22.02 -9.33 5.83
C VAL A 76 -21.18 -10.57 5.53
N ARG A 77 -20.93 -11.44 6.51
CA ARG A 77 -20.17 -12.68 6.29
C ARG A 77 -20.84 -13.63 5.29
N ARG A 78 -22.16 -13.82 5.38
CA ARG A 78 -22.92 -14.70 4.48
C ARG A 78 -22.99 -14.15 3.06
N SER A 79 -23.24 -12.85 2.90
CA SER A 79 -23.27 -12.19 1.58
C SER A 79 -21.87 -12.13 0.97
N ALA A 80 -20.81 -11.86 1.76
CA ALA A 80 -19.42 -11.95 1.31
C ALA A 80 -19.06 -13.32 0.74
N MET A 81 -19.46 -14.41 1.41
CA MET A 81 -19.21 -15.77 0.93
C MET A 81 -19.93 -16.10 -0.39
N ARG A 82 -21.05 -15.41 -0.69
CA ARG A 82 -21.85 -15.65 -1.91
C ARG A 82 -21.42 -14.77 -3.08
N GLU A 83 -21.21 -13.49 -2.83
CA GLU A 83 -21.06 -12.46 -3.87
C GLU A 83 -19.60 -12.03 -4.08
N ALA A 84 -18.75 -12.15 -3.06
CA ALA A 84 -17.40 -11.60 -3.08
C ALA A 84 -16.36 -12.55 -2.46
N PRO A 85 -15.90 -13.60 -3.19
CA PRO A 85 -14.97 -14.59 -2.65
C PRO A 85 -13.66 -13.98 -2.15
N LEU A 86 -13.17 -12.90 -2.77
CA LEU A 86 -12.01 -12.14 -2.28
C LEU A 86 -12.23 -11.58 -0.87
N VAL A 87 -13.39 -10.98 -0.62
CA VAL A 87 -13.73 -10.46 0.70
C VAL A 87 -13.80 -11.60 1.71
N ALA A 88 -14.41 -12.73 1.35
CA ALA A 88 -14.45 -13.91 2.21
C ALA A 88 -13.03 -14.39 2.61
N THR A 89 -12.06 -14.36 1.68
CA THR A 89 -10.67 -14.71 2.01
C THR A 89 -10.04 -13.73 3.00
N TYR A 90 -10.28 -12.43 2.86
CA TYR A 90 -9.79 -11.43 3.80
C TYR A 90 -10.46 -11.53 5.17
N THR A 91 -11.77 -11.78 5.22
CA THR A 91 -12.49 -12.04 6.48
C THR A 91 -11.87 -13.22 7.22
N PHE A 92 -11.65 -14.34 6.54
CA PHE A 92 -11.04 -15.52 7.16
C PHE A 92 -9.60 -15.25 7.63
N GLY A 93 -8.78 -14.58 6.82
CA GLY A 93 -7.42 -14.21 7.20
C GLY A 93 -7.37 -13.25 8.40
N GLY A 94 -8.29 -12.29 8.46
CA GLY A 94 -8.40 -11.36 9.58
C GLY A 94 -8.91 -12.01 10.87
N GLU A 95 -9.80 -12.99 10.79
CA GLU A 95 -10.22 -13.78 11.96
C GLU A 95 -9.06 -14.56 12.56
N LEU A 96 -8.20 -15.16 11.73
CA LEU A 96 -6.97 -15.80 12.20
C LEU A 96 -6.01 -14.78 12.81
N LEU A 97 -5.85 -13.62 12.16
CA LEU A 97 -4.95 -12.57 12.65
C LEU A 97 -5.41 -11.99 13.99
N GLY A 98 -6.73 -11.79 14.17
CA GLY A 98 -7.31 -11.34 15.43
C GLY A 98 -7.15 -12.34 16.58
N LYS A 99 -7.09 -13.65 16.28
CA LYS A 99 -6.76 -14.68 17.29
C LYS A 99 -5.32 -14.62 17.75
N VAL A 100 -4.39 -14.30 16.84
CA VAL A 100 -2.95 -14.19 17.15
C VAL A 100 -2.62 -12.85 17.81
N ALA A 101 -3.26 -11.77 17.38
CA ALA A 101 -3.04 -10.42 17.85
C ALA A 101 -4.39 -9.72 18.12
N PRO A 102 -4.96 -9.87 19.33
CA PRO A 102 -6.27 -9.32 19.67
C PRO A 102 -6.37 -7.81 19.47
N ALA A 103 -5.31 -7.07 19.79
CA ALA A 103 -5.24 -5.62 19.61
C ALA A 103 -5.47 -5.18 18.15
N LEU A 104 -5.04 -5.98 17.17
CA LEU A 104 -5.31 -5.68 15.76
C LEU A 104 -6.78 -5.92 15.40
N GLY A 105 -7.42 -6.90 16.03
CA GLY A 105 -8.85 -7.15 15.90
C GLY A 105 -9.71 -5.98 16.38
N ASP A 106 -9.34 -5.38 17.51
CA ASP A 106 -10.04 -4.20 18.06
C ASP A 106 -9.91 -2.98 17.14
N VAL A 107 -8.71 -2.75 16.58
CA VAL A 107 -8.51 -1.70 15.58
C VAL A 107 -9.39 -1.94 14.36
N GLY A 108 -9.41 -3.16 13.83
CA GLY A 108 -10.25 -3.54 12.70
C GLY A 108 -11.74 -3.31 12.95
N ARG A 109 -12.23 -3.67 14.15
CA ARG A 109 -13.62 -3.44 14.56
C ARG A 109 -13.95 -1.95 14.65
N SER A 110 -13.11 -1.15 15.29
CA SER A 110 -13.34 0.30 15.42
C SER A 110 -13.44 1.01 14.06
N TRP A 111 -12.61 0.60 13.10
CA TRP A 111 -12.65 1.14 11.74
C TRP A 111 -13.84 0.66 10.94
N ALA A 112 -14.17 -0.63 11.04
CA ALA A 112 -15.35 -1.16 10.37
C ALA A 112 -16.63 -0.50 10.89
N GLU A 113 -16.71 -0.26 12.19
CA GLU A 113 -17.82 0.46 12.82
C GLU A 113 -17.95 1.89 12.25
N VAL A 114 -16.86 2.66 12.19
CA VAL A 114 -16.89 4.03 11.61
C VAL A 114 -17.28 4.01 10.12
N ALA A 115 -16.79 3.04 9.36
CA ALA A 115 -17.06 2.95 7.93
C ALA A 115 -18.48 2.50 7.62
N LEU A 116 -19.03 1.55 8.39
CA LEU A 116 -20.34 0.94 8.16
C LEU A 116 -21.46 1.59 8.96
N ARG A 117 -21.17 2.44 9.96
CA ARG A 117 -22.19 3.16 10.74
C ARG A 117 -23.27 3.86 9.89
N PRO A 118 -22.96 4.58 8.80
CA PRO A 118 -23.99 5.21 7.96
C PRO A 118 -24.83 4.18 7.18
N ALA A 119 -24.27 3.00 6.93
CA ALA A 119 -24.90 1.91 6.21
C ALA A 119 -25.65 0.94 7.15
N ALA A 120 -25.38 0.99 8.46
CA ALA A 120 -25.83 -0.01 9.44
C ALA A 120 -27.35 -0.11 9.50
N GLU A 121 -28.07 1.02 9.56
CA GLU A 121 -29.54 1.03 9.58
C GLU A 121 -30.16 0.39 8.32
N ARG A 122 -29.53 0.59 7.15
CA ARG A 122 -29.98 -0.04 5.89
C ARG A 122 -29.58 -1.50 5.78
N LEU A 123 -28.39 -1.85 6.26
CA LEU A 123 -27.88 -3.24 6.31
C LEU A 123 -28.66 -4.12 7.30
N GLU A 124 -29.21 -3.52 8.36
CA GLU A 124 -30.12 -4.19 9.28
C GLU A 124 -31.51 -4.41 8.66
N ALA A 125 -32.00 -3.45 7.88
CA ALA A 125 -33.28 -3.56 7.19
C ALA A 125 -33.25 -4.61 6.06
N ASP A 126 -32.19 -4.63 5.24
CA ASP A 126 -32.06 -5.53 4.08
C ASP A 126 -30.71 -6.27 4.06
N PRO A 127 -30.53 -7.30 4.93
CA PRO A 127 -29.28 -8.05 5.05
C PRO A 127 -28.95 -8.92 3.83
N GLY A 128 -29.93 -9.19 2.96
CA GLY A 128 -29.79 -10.04 1.78
C GLY A 128 -29.04 -9.40 0.60
N VAL A 129 -28.91 -8.07 0.60
CA VAL A 129 -28.30 -7.28 -0.50
C VAL A 129 -27.05 -6.54 0.01
N ALA A 130 -26.46 -7.04 1.11
CA ALA A 130 -25.44 -6.31 1.85
C ALA A 130 -24.20 -5.97 1.00
N MET A 131 -23.69 -6.91 0.21
CA MET A 131 -22.49 -6.65 -0.60
C MET A 131 -22.80 -5.80 -1.83
N ASP A 132 -23.88 -6.08 -2.55
CA ASP A 132 -24.37 -5.20 -3.63
C ASP A 132 -24.58 -3.75 -3.15
N PHE A 133 -25.10 -3.55 -1.94
CA PHE A 133 -25.25 -2.22 -1.34
C PHE A 133 -23.90 -1.61 -0.95
N ILE A 134 -23.02 -2.38 -0.29
CA ILE A 134 -21.70 -1.92 0.16
C ILE A 134 -20.79 -1.54 -1.02
N PHE A 135 -20.88 -2.27 -2.13
CA PHE A 135 -20.12 -2.01 -3.36
C PHE A 135 -20.81 -1.03 -4.32
N GLY A 136 -22.15 -0.95 -4.30
CA GLY A 136 -22.96 -0.13 -5.20
C GLY A 136 -23.14 1.33 -4.75
N GLU A 137 -23.44 1.57 -3.46
CA GLU A 137 -23.60 2.91 -2.91
C GLU A 137 -22.42 3.31 -2.00
N SER A 138 -21.64 4.32 -2.43
CA SER A 138 -20.57 4.87 -1.59
C SER A 138 -21.13 5.93 -0.64
N LEU A 139 -21.61 5.50 0.53
CA LEU A 139 -22.15 6.41 1.54
C LEU A 139 -21.05 7.20 2.28
N ASN A 140 -19.83 6.64 2.38
CA ASN A 140 -18.71 7.25 3.08
C ASN A 140 -17.37 7.07 2.35
N ALA A 141 -16.46 8.03 2.51
CA ALA A 141 -15.11 8.00 1.92
C ALA A 141 -14.29 6.79 2.42
N THR A 142 -14.44 6.46 3.71
CA THR A 142 -13.78 5.29 4.33
C THR A 142 -14.29 3.98 3.72
N GLN A 143 -15.62 3.84 3.57
CA GLN A 143 -16.23 2.69 2.91
C GLN A 143 -15.75 2.55 1.46
N ARG A 144 -15.73 3.66 0.70
CA ARG A 144 -15.25 3.69 -0.69
C ARG A 144 -13.79 3.27 -0.82
N THR A 145 -12.96 3.67 0.14
CA THR A 145 -11.54 3.30 0.18
C THR A 145 -11.39 1.82 0.50
N ALA A 146 -12.18 1.30 1.45
CA ALA A 146 -12.17 -0.11 1.80
C ALA A 146 -12.65 -1.02 0.65
N THR A 147 -13.73 -0.67 -0.04
CA THR A 147 -14.24 -1.46 -1.19
C THR A 147 -13.31 -1.41 -2.39
N ARG A 148 -12.79 -0.23 -2.76
CA ARG A 148 -11.78 -0.13 -3.84
C ARG A 148 -10.47 -0.82 -3.46
N GLY A 149 -10.11 -0.74 -2.19
CA GLY A 149 -8.93 -1.38 -1.61
C GLY A 149 -8.93 -2.91 -1.74
N VAL A 150 -10.08 -3.56 -1.93
CA VAL A 150 -10.18 -5.02 -2.13
C VAL A 150 -9.36 -5.48 -3.34
N TYR A 151 -9.24 -4.65 -4.37
CA TYR A 151 -8.49 -4.98 -5.58
C TYR A 151 -7.01 -4.58 -5.51
N LEU A 152 -6.60 -3.85 -4.47
CA LEU A 152 -5.23 -3.37 -4.34
C LEU A 152 -4.23 -4.52 -4.10
N PRO A 153 -4.48 -5.49 -3.19
CA PRO A 153 -3.57 -6.62 -2.99
C PRO A 153 -3.31 -7.46 -4.25
N PRO A 154 -4.30 -7.94 -5.03
CA PRO A 154 -4.01 -8.73 -6.22
C PRO A 154 -3.23 -7.93 -7.27
N VAL A 155 -3.49 -6.62 -7.42
CA VAL A 155 -2.72 -5.74 -8.32
C VAL A 155 -1.27 -5.59 -7.85
N LEU A 156 -1.05 -5.35 -6.55
CA LEU A 156 0.30 -5.24 -5.98
C LEU A 156 1.09 -6.54 -6.12
N LEU A 157 0.43 -7.69 -5.94
CA LEU A 157 1.05 -9.00 -6.12
C LEU A 157 1.51 -9.20 -7.58
N LEU A 158 0.67 -8.85 -8.55
CA LEU A 158 1.03 -8.92 -9.96
C LEU A 158 2.20 -8.00 -10.30
N LEU A 159 2.19 -6.76 -9.80
CA LEU A 159 3.29 -5.81 -9.99
C LEU A 159 4.60 -6.33 -9.35
N ALA A 160 4.52 -6.87 -8.14
CA ALA A 160 5.66 -7.48 -7.45
C ALA A 160 6.23 -8.65 -8.26
N LEU A 161 5.37 -9.50 -8.80
CA LEU A 161 5.76 -10.67 -9.61
C LEU A 161 6.41 -10.25 -10.94
N VAL A 162 5.85 -9.25 -11.63
CA VAL A 162 6.45 -8.68 -12.85
C VAL A 162 7.81 -8.04 -12.53
N ALA A 163 7.92 -7.29 -11.44
CA ALA A 163 9.19 -6.68 -11.01
C ALA A 163 10.22 -7.75 -10.62
N TRP A 164 9.79 -8.84 -10.00
CA TRP A 164 10.64 -9.98 -9.64
C TRP A 164 11.17 -10.70 -10.88
N LEU A 165 10.30 -10.98 -11.86
CA LEU A 165 10.67 -11.63 -13.12
C LEU A 165 11.62 -10.77 -13.97
N ARG A 166 11.45 -9.45 -13.95
CA ARG A 166 12.33 -8.49 -14.66
C ARG A 166 13.64 -8.20 -13.94
N ARG A 167 13.90 -8.81 -12.77
CA ARG A 167 15.10 -8.53 -11.99
C ARG A 167 16.35 -9.02 -12.73
N PRO A 168 17.34 -8.15 -13.01
CA PRO A 168 18.61 -8.58 -13.58
C PRO A 168 19.31 -9.53 -12.60
N ARG A 169 19.49 -10.79 -13.00
CA ARG A 169 20.26 -11.77 -12.22
C ARG A 169 21.70 -11.27 -12.15
N GLN A 170 22.16 -10.97 -10.93
CA GLN A 170 23.58 -10.70 -10.70
C GLN A 170 24.34 -12.00 -10.98
N VAL A 171 24.91 -12.13 -12.17
CA VAL A 171 25.88 -13.18 -12.48
C VAL A 171 27.11 -12.84 -11.64
N ARG A 172 27.20 -13.41 -10.44
CA ARG A 172 28.44 -13.40 -9.66
C ARG A 172 29.46 -14.18 -10.50
N MET A 173 30.33 -13.47 -11.22
CA MET A 173 31.54 -14.09 -11.73
C MET A 173 32.32 -14.57 -10.52
N MET A 174 32.27 -15.88 -10.30
CA MET A 174 33.12 -16.58 -9.35
C MET A 174 34.54 -16.38 -9.86
N GLY A 175 35.21 -15.34 -9.37
CA GLY A 175 36.58 -15.04 -9.71
C GLY A 175 37.42 -16.27 -9.41
N SER A 176 37.79 -16.98 -10.46
CA SER A 176 38.81 -18.02 -10.45
C SER A 176 40.05 -17.40 -9.83
N ARG A 177 40.26 -17.64 -8.53
CA ARG A 177 41.51 -17.37 -7.85
C ARG A 177 42.54 -18.32 -8.45
N ARG A 178 43.19 -17.89 -9.54
CA ARG A 178 44.35 -18.60 -10.07
C ARG A 178 45.46 -18.52 -9.04
N ARG A 179 46.06 -19.69 -8.85
CA ARG A 179 47.17 -20.04 -7.96
C ARG A 179 48.32 -19.06 -8.00
#